data_AF-A0A953W9S8-F1
#
_entry.id   AF-A0A953W9S8-F1
#
_cell.length_a   1.000
_cell.length_b   1.000
_cell.length_c   1.000
_cell.angle_alpha   90.00
_cell.angle_beta   90.00
_cell.angle_gamma   90.00
#
_symmetry.space_group_name_H-M   'P 1'
#
loop_
_entity.id
_entity.type
_entity.pdbx_description
1 polymer ?
#
loop_
_entity_poly.entity_id
_entity_poly.type
_entity_poly.pdbx_seq_one_letter_code
_entity_poly.pdbx_strand_id
1 'polypeptide(L)'
;APGLWGGEKMPLVYRMSLNIAASFTPGKTLTGERTERRSTDNIEILREMFADPLVIKATRMDAILGVVRIMGEAWRASDRSGGKILFLYGEKDEIIPVSAMADAAQRLCGEVTVVAYPDGWHLLFRDLQAETVWRDVAEWALSAAQRDDPQVQARGAGPADVYCTAPDA
;
A
#
# COMPACT_ATOMS: atom_id res chain seq x y z
N ALA A 1 -3.39 2.24 -2.56
CA ALA A 1 -3.21 1.63 -1.23
C ALA A 1 -1.92 0.79 -1.17
N PRO A 2 -1.30 0.65 0.01
CA PRO A 2 -0.01 -0.03 0.18
C PRO A 2 -0.06 -1.55 -0.07
N GLY A 3 0.94 -2.06 -0.79
CA GLY A 3 1.04 -3.47 -1.20
C GLY A 3 1.59 -4.40 -0.11
N LEU A 4 0.97 -4.42 1.07
CA LEU A 4 1.43 -5.23 2.22
C LEU A 4 0.45 -6.36 2.60
N TRP A 5 -0.65 -6.50 1.86
CA TRP A 5 -1.59 -7.60 2.00
C TRP A 5 -1.17 -8.83 1.18
N GLY A 6 -0.12 -9.51 1.63
CA GLY A 6 0.42 -10.70 0.99
C GLY A 6 0.79 -11.77 2.00
N GLY A 7 1.06 -12.99 1.51
CA GLY A 7 1.52 -14.05 2.41
C GLY A 7 0.54 -14.33 3.56
N GLU A 8 1.02 -14.33 4.81
CA GLU A 8 0.26 -14.75 6.01
C GLU A 8 -0.95 -13.87 6.34
N LYS A 9 -1.03 -12.66 5.76
CA LYS A 9 -2.19 -11.78 5.91
C LYS A 9 -3.30 -12.03 4.89
N MET A 10 -3.06 -12.90 3.90
CA MET A 10 -4.11 -13.43 3.03
C MET A 10 -4.68 -14.72 3.62
N PRO A 11 -6.00 -14.96 3.56
CA PRO A 11 -6.57 -16.20 4.09
C PRO A 11 -5.94 -17.43 3.42
N LEU A 12 -5.65 -18.47 4.20
CA LEU A 12 -4.88 -19.64 3.77
C LEU A 12 -5.43 -20.28 2.49
N VAL A 13 -6.76 -20.37 2.37
CA VAL A 13 -7.46 -20.91 1.21
C VAL A 13 -7.17 -20.10 -0.06
N TYR A 14 -7.12 -18.78 0.01
CA TYR A 14 -6.80 -17.91 -1.13
C TYR A 14 -5.36 -18.12 -1.60
N ARG A 15 -4.41 -18.30 -0.67
CA ARG A 15 -3.01 -18.55 -1.02
C ARG A 15 -2.84 -19.92 -1.69
N MET A 16 -3.51 -20.94 -1.16
CA MET A 16 -3.42 -22.31 -1.69
C MET A 16 -4.09 -22.41 -3.07
N SER A 17 -5.29 -21.85 -3.22
CA SER A 17 -6.01 -21.86 -4.50
C SER A 17 -5.25 -21.10 -5.59
N LEU A 18 -4.66 -19.94 -5.25
CA LEU A 18 -3.84 -19.17 -6.19
C LEU A 18 -2.58 -19.93 -6.62
N ASN A 19 -1.86 -20.56 -5.67
CA ASN A 19 -0.68 -21.37 -6.02
C ASN A 19 -1.04 -22.55 -6.93
N ILE A 20 -2.11 -23.28 -6.62
CA ILE A 20 -2.58 -24.41 -7.44
C ILE A 20 -2.97 -23.92 -8.83
N ALA A 21 -3.84 -22.91 -8.92
CA ALA A 21 -4.33 -22.39 -10.18
C ALA A 21 -3.21 -21.82 -11.07
N ALA A 22 -2.25 -21.09 -10.49
CA ALA A 22 -1.11 -20.57 -11.21
C ALA A 22 -0.10 -21.65 -11.63
N SER A 23 0.01 -22.76 -10.88
CA SER A 23 0.90 -23.88 -11.25
C SER A 23 0.37 -24.67 -12.44
N PHE A 24 -0.95 -24.90 -12.50
CA PHE A 24 -1.56 -25.68 -13.60
C PHE A 24 -1.95 -24.82 -14.81
N THR A 25 -2.22 -23.53 -14.60
CA THR A 25 -2.68 -22.60 -15.65
C THR A 25 -2.00 -21.23 -15.60
N PRO A 26 -0.66 -21.14 -15.66
CA PRO A 26 0.07 -19.88 -15.45
C PRO A 26 -0.30 -18.78 -16.47
N GLY A 27 -0.55 -19.17 -17.72
CA GLY A 27 -0.89 -18.25 -18.81
C GLY A 27 -2.36 -17.83 -18.88
N LYS A 28 -3.26 -18.40 -18.06
CA LYS A 28 -4.66 -17.94 -18.03
C LYS A 28 -4.72 -16.53 -17.45
N THR A 29 -5.62 -15.71 -17.98
CA THR A 29 -5.83 -14.35 -17.49
C THR A 29 -7.13 -14.24 -16.69
N LEU A 30 -7.13 -13.44 -15.65
CA LEU A 30 -8.32 -13.05 -14.90
C LEU A 30 -8.61 -11.56 -15.10
N THR A 31 -9.89 -11.23 -15.19
CA THR A 31 -10.40 -9.85 -15.12
C THR A 31 -10.98 -9.59 -13.73
N GLY A 32 -11.00 -8.32 -13.32
CA GLY A 32 -11.63 -7.89 -12.06
C GLY A 32 -13.16 -7.78 -12.13
N GLU A 33 -13.79 -8.08 -13.26
CA GLU A 33 -15.20 -7.79 -13.55
C GLU A 33 -16.20 -8.50 -12.62
N ARG A 34 -15.76 -9.53 -11.90
CA ARG A 34 -16.60 -10.35 -11.01
C ARG A 34 -16.42 -10.07 -9.53
N THR A 35 -15.60 -9.09 -9.14
CA THR A 35 -15.20 -8.95 -7.74
C THR A 35 -16.21 -8.22 -6.86
N GLU A 36 -17.31 -7.68 -7.39
CA GLU A 36 -18.33 -6.87 -6.67
C GLU A 36 -17.73 -5.80 -5.73
N ARG A 37 -16.49 -5.39 -5.99
CA ARG A 37 -15.70 -4.47 -5.18
C ARG A 37 -15.39 -3.21 -5.97
N ARG A 38 -15.44 -2.08 -5.28
CA ARG A 38 -15.23 -0.75 -5.82
C ARG A 38 -13.88 -0.19 -5.34
N SER A 39 -13.10 0.33 -6.28
CA SER A 39 -11.78 0.89 -5.99
C SER A 39 -11.80 2.40 -5.71
N THR A 40 -12.87 3.10 -6.06
CA THR A 40 -13.04 4.55 -5.82
C THR A 40 -14.49 5.01 -5.99
N ASP A 41 -14.86 6.11 -5.32
CA ASP A 41 -16.11 6.83 -5.55
C ASP A 41 -16.13 7.64 -6.85
N ASN A 42 -14.98 8.00 -7.41
CA ASN A 42 -14.85 8.74 -8.66
C ASN A 42 -15.20 7.83 -9.87
N ILE A 43 -16.41 7.96 -10.43
CA ILE A 43 -16.83 7.09 -11.54
C ILE A 43 -16.18 7.54 -12.86
N GLU A 44 -15.95 8.83 -13.02
CA GLU A 44 -15.33 9.42 -14.20
C GLU A 44 -13.94 8.82 -14.41
N ILE A 45 -13.14 8.71 -13.34
CA ILE A 45 -11.82 8.09 -13.43
C ILE A 45 -11.87 6.60 -13.75
N LEU A 46 -12.90 5.88 -13.28
CA LEU A 46 -13.09 4.48 -13.62
C LEU A 46 -13.42 4.31 -15.11
N ARG A 47 -14.24 5.19 -15.68
CA ARG A 47 -14.55 5.20 -17.12
C ARG A 47 -13.30 5.50 -17.94
N GLU A 48 -12.51 6.48 -17.54
CA GLU A 48 -11.23 6.82 -18.19
C GLU A 48 -10.25 5.65 -18.16
N MET A 49 -10.05 5.04 -16.98
CA MET A 49 -9.18 3.87 -16.84
C MET A 49 -9.65 2.67 -17.66
N PHE A 50 -10.97 2.48 -17.79
CA PHE A 50 -11.52 1.42 -18.62
C PHE A 50 -11.26 1.66 -20.11
N ALA A 51 -11.40 2.91 -20.56
CA ALA A 51 -11.18 3.30 -21.96
C ALA A 51 -9.70 3.37 -22.37
N ASP A 52 -8.79 3.60 -21.41
CA ASP A 52 -7.36 3.76 -21.68
C ASP A 52 -6.72 2.43 -22.12
N PRO A 53 -6.16 2.33 -23.35
CA PRO A 53 -5.52 1.11 -23.84
C PRO A 53 -4.26 0.70 -23.06
N LEU A 54 -3.66 1.61 -22.28
CA LEU A 54 -2.47 1.34 -21.48
C LEU A 54 -2.79 0.67 -20.13
N VAL A 55 -4.07 0.61 -19.74
CA VAL A 55 -4.50 -0.09 -18.51
C VAL A 55 -4.66 -1.58 -18.77
N ILE A 56 -3.95 -2.41 -18.00
CA ILE A 56 -4.07 -3.87 -18.03
C ILE A 56 -5.42 -4.28 -17.41
N LYS A 57 -6.29 -4.87 -18.23
CA LYS A 57 -7.64 -5.33 -17.82
C LYS A 57 -7.70 -6.82 -17.48
N ALA A 58 -6.78 -7.58 -18.05
CA ALA A 58 -6.68 -9.02 -17.89
C ALA A 58 -5.25 -9.38 -17.48
N THR A 59 -5.08 -9.93 -16.28
CA THR A 59 -3.76 -10.22 -15.71
C THR A 59 -3.54 -11.72 -15.65
N ARG A 60 -2.37 -12.20 -16.09
CA ARG A 60 -1.99 -13.62 -16.04
C ARG A 60 -1.95 -14.13 -14.60
N MET A 61 -2.32 -15.38 -14.40
CA MET A 61 -2.32 -16.05 -13.09
C MET A 61 -0.95 -16.04 -12.42
N ASP A 62 0.12 -16.27 -13.19
CA ASP A 62 1.49 -16.24 -12.67
C ASP A 62 1.94 -14.84 -12.24
N ALA A 63 1.54 -13.80 -12.96
CA ALA A 63 1.77 -12.41 -12.57
C ALA A 63 1.02 -12.05 -11.28
N ILE A 64 -0.25 -12.47 -11.14
CA ILE A 64 -1.01 -12.31 -9.90
C ILE A 64 -0.28 -13.01 -8.74
N LEU A 65 0.16 -14.26 -8.94
CA LEU A 65 0.93 -15.00 -7.94
C LEU A 65 2.23 -14.29 -7.56
N GLY A 66 2.96 -13.74 -8.54
CA GLY A 66 4.17 -12.97 -8.32
C GLY A 66 3.94 -11.75 -7.42
N VAL A 67 2.90 -10.96 -7.72
CA VAL A 67 2.51 -9.79 -6.90
C VAL A 67 2.19 -10.23 -5.47
N VAL A 68 1.37 -11.27 -5.29
CA VAL A 68 1.00 -11.80 -3.96
C VAL A 68 2.22 -12.26 -3.15
N ARG A 69 3.22 -12.86 -3.81
CA ARG A 69 4.47 -13.27 -3.16
C ARG A 69 5.29 -12.07 -2.70
N ILE A 70 5.46 -11.07 -3.57
CA ILE A 70 6.19 -9.83 -3.24
C ILE A 70 5.51 -9.10 -2.06
N MET A 71 4.18 -9.01 -2.05
CA MET A 71 3.45 -8.41 -0.93
C MET A 71 3.71 -9.17 0.39
N GLY A 72 3.83 -10.50 0.35
CA GLY A 72 4.12 -11.32 1.52
C GLY A 72 5.59 -11.23 1.98
N GLU A 73 6.52 -11.01 1.06
CA GLU A 73 7.91 -10.67 1.38
C GLU A 73 8.01 -9.29 2.03
N ALA A 74 7.32 -8.29 1.47
CA ALA A 74 7.25 -6.95 2.02
C ALA A 74 6.64 -6.95 3.43
N TRP A 75 5.58 -7.74 3.67
CA TRP A 75 5.01 -7.93 5.01
C TRP A 75 6.03 -8.48 6.03
N ARG A 76 6.79 -9.52 5.64
CA ARG A 76 7.84 -10.13 6.50
C ARG A 76 9.06 -9.23 6.69
N ALA A 77 9.24 -8.23 5.83
CA ALA A 77 10.32 -7.27 5.92
C ALA A 77 9.90 -5.97 6.61
N SER A 78 8.60 -5.74 6.84
CA SER A 78 8.11 -4.43 7.28
C SER A 78 8.62 -4.01 8.66
N ASP A 79 8.97 -4.96 9.53
CA ASP A 79 9.60 -4.71 10.84
C ASP A 79 11.05 -4.23 10.76
N ARG A 80 11.67 -4.36 9.59
CA ARG A 80 13.00 -3.83 9.30
C ARG A 80 12.95 -2.57 8.42
N SER A 81 11.75 -2.18 7.98
CA SER A 81 11.54 -0.99 7.15
C SER A 81 11.42 0.24 8.06
N GLY A 82 12.54 0.93 8.24
CA GLY A 82 12.66 2.11 9.08
C GLY A 82 12.89 3.41 8.34
N GLY A 83 12.71 4.52 9.05
CA GLY A 83 13.07 5.87 8.59
C GLY A 83 11.92 6.84 8.77
N LYS A 84 11.92 7.90 7.95
CA LYS A 84 10.80 8.84 7.86
C LYS A 84 9.80 8.32 6.85
N ILE A 85 8.67 7.80 7.31
CA ILE A 85 7.69 7.12 6.47
C ILE A 85 6.34 7.83 6.57
N LEU A 86 5.75 8.16 5.43
CA LEU A 86 4.34 8.53 5.32
C LEU A 86 3.53 7.31 4.89
N PHE A 87 2.61 6.86 5.73
CA PHE A 87 1.74 5.73 5.47
C PHE A 87 0.29 6.19 5.34
N LEU A 88 -0.26 6.07 4.13
CA LEU A 88 -1.59 6.59 3.77
C LEU A 88 -2.53 5.44 3.43
N TYR A 89 -3.75 5.46 3.95
CA TYR A 89 -4.82 4.55 3.52
C TYR A 89 -6.21 5.16 3.66
N GLY A 90 -7.15 4.65 2.86
CA GLY A 90 -8.56 5.01 2.93
C GLY A 90 -9.36 4.02 3.77
N GLU A 91 -10.31 4.52 4.57
CA GLU A 91 -11.18 3.67 5.40
C GLU A 91 -12.33 3.00 4.62
N LYS A 92 -12.58 3.45 3.38
CA LYS A 92 -13.55 2.83 2.45
C LYS A 92 -12.88 1.90 1.43
N ASP A 93 -11.64 1.46 1.67
CA ASP A 93 -10.96 0.52 0.78
C ASP A 93 -11.64 -0.87 0.82
N GLU A 94 -12.29 -1.25 -0.28
CA GLU A 94 -12.91 -2.56 -0.45
C GLU A 94 -11.97 -3.62 -1.03
N ILE A 95 -10.78 -3.21 -1.49
CA ILE A 95 -9.80 -4.08 -2.15
C ILE A 95 -8.88 -4.71 -1.11
N ILE A 96 -8.31 -3.87 -0.23
CA ILE A 96 -7.40 -4.27 0.84
C ILE A 96 -8.09 -4.03 2.19
N PRO A 97 -8.20 -5.04 3.07
CA PRO A 97 -8.79 -4.85 4.39
C PRO A 97 -8.08 -3.74 5.18
N VAL A 98 -8.85 -2.78 5.72
CA VAL A 98 -8.32 -1.67 6.53
C VAL A 98 -7.48 -2.16 7.71
N SER A 99 -7.91 -3.24 8.37
CA SER A 99 -7.15 -3.88 9.45
C SER A 99 -5.76 -4.36 9.00
N ALA A 100 -5.63 -4.89 7.78
CA ALA A 100 -4.34 -5.32 7.26
C ALA A 100 -3.40 -4.12 7.00
N MET A 101 -3.94 -2.97 6.58
CA MET A 101 -3.17 -1.74 6.41
C MET A 101 -2.77 -1.14 7.76
N ALA A 102 -3.68 -1.14 8.74
CA ALA A 102 -3.39 -0.69 10.10
C ALA A 102 -2.31 -1.57 10.77
N ASP A 103 -2.42 -2.90 10.67
CA ASP A 103 -1.40 -3.83 11.19
C ASP A 103 -0.04 -3.60 10.49
N ALA A 104 -0.03 -3.31 9.19
CA ALA A 104 1.18 -3.02 8.44
C ALA A 104 1.86 -1.75 8.97
N ALA A 105 1.09 -0.68 9.19
CA ALA A 105 1.61 0.59 9.70
C ALA A 105 2.26 0.43 11.08
N GLN A 106 1.67 -0.40 11.96
CA GLN A 106 2.20 -0.67 13.30
C GLN A 106 3.52 -1.47 13.30
N ARG A 107 3.84 -2.17 12.20
CA ARG A 107 5.09 -2.93 12.08
C ARG A 107 6.27 -2.07 11.67
N LEU A 108 6.03 -0.92 11.05
CA LEU A 108 7.10 -0.03 10.59
C LEU A 108 7.85 0.58 11.79
N CYS A 109 9.13 0.86 11.61
CA CYS A 109 10.01 1.45 12.64
C CYS A 109 10.45 2.88 12.24
N GLY A 110 10.92 3.66 13.22
CA GLY A 110 11.35 5.05 13.00
C GLY A 110 10.23 6.08 13.08
N GLU A 111 10.37 7.19 12.33
CA GLU A 111 9.43 8.32 12.30
C GLU A 111 8.29 8.04 11.30
N VAL A 112 7.29 7.28 11.74
CA VAL A 112 6.15 6.89 10.91
C VAL A 112 4.97 7.86 11.14
N THR A 113 4.60 8.59 10.09
CA THR A 113 3.36 9.38 10.03
C THR A 113 2.28 8.55 9.36
N VAL A 114 1.22 8.23 10.09
CA VAL A 114 0.08 7.46 9.56
C VAL A 114 -1.11 8.39 9.37
N VAL A 115 -1.69 8.39 8.17
CA VAL A 115 -2.91 9.15 7.86
C VAL A 115 -3.96 8.19 7.31
N ALA A 116 -5.06 8.09 8.04
CA ALA A 116 -6.26 7.39 7.63
C ALA A 116 -7.26 8.41 7.09
N TYR A 117 -7.76 8.20 5.87
CA TYR A 117 -8.77 9.07 5.28
C TYR A 117 -10.16 8.43 5.42
N PRO A 118 -11.07 8.99 6.25
CA PRO A 118 -12.39 8.40 6.49
C PRO A 118 -13.23 8.22 5.22
N ASP A 119 -13.10 9.16 4.29
CA ASP A 119 -13.79 9.12 3.00
C ASP A 119 -12.96 8.51 1.86
N GLY A 120 -11.76 8.03 2.17
CA GLY A 120 -10.80 7.55 1.16
C GLY A 120 -11.03 6.14 0.69
N TRP A 121 -10.77 5.95 -0.61
CA TRP A 121 -10.90 4.66 -1.28
C TRP A 121 -9.53 4.07 -1.68
N HIS A 122 -9.55 2.91 -2.32
CA HIS A 122 -8.33 2.20 -2.74
C HIS A 122 -7.43 3.04 -3.66
N LEU A 123 -8.04 3.72 -4.65
CA LEU A 123 -7.37 4.68 -5.53
C LEU A 123 -7.30 6.06 -4.88
N LEU A 124 -6.74 6.13 -3.67
CA LEU A 124 -6.68 7.33 -2.83
C LEU A 124 -6.19 8.60 -3.55
N PHE A 125 -5.25 8.47 -4.49
CA PHE A 125 -4.72 9.59 -5.28
C PHE A 125 -5.61 10.01 -6.46
N ARG A 126 -6.74 9.34 -6.67
CA ARG A 126 -7.66 9.53 -7.80
C ARG A 126 -9.14 9.53 -7.39
N ASP A 127 -9.42 9.38 -6.09
CA ASP A 127 -10.78 9.48 -5.56
C ASP A 127 -11.25 10.94 -5.49
N LEU A 128 -12.50 11.18 -5.07
CA LEU A 128 -13.06 12.54 -5.07
C LEU A 128 -12.37 13.49 -4.08
N GLN A 129 -11.64 12.99 -3.09
CA GLN A 129 -10.90 13.80 -2.11
C GLN A 129 -9.39 13.84 -2.42
N ALA A 130 -8.94 13.34 -3.57
CA ALA A 130 -7.54 13.18 -3.92
C ALA A 130 -6.70 14.46 -3.74
N GLU A 131 -7.30 15.64 -3.94
CA GLU A 131 -6.60 16.92 -3.76
C GLU A 131 -6.11 17.12 -2.31
N THR A 132 -6.87 16.66 -1.32
CA THR A 132 -6.43 16.66 0.08
C THR A 132 -5.24 15.74 0.28
N VAL A 133 -5.30 14.53 -0.27
CA VAL A 133 -4.20 13.56 -0.23
C VAL A 133 -2.94 14.13 -0.88
N TRP A 134 -3.07 14.83 -2.01
CA TRP A 134 -1.94 15.48 -2.70
C TRP A 134 -1.31 16.57 -1.84
N ARG A 135 -2.12 17.41 -1.19
CA ARG A 135 -1.65 18.46 -0.29
C ARG A 135 -0.90 17.88 0.90
N ASP A 136 -1.45 16.86 1.55
CA ASP A 136 -0.83 16.23 2.72
C ASP A 136 0.52 15.60 2.36
N VAL A 137 0.60 14.93 1.21
CA VAL A 137 1.86 14.36 0.69
C VAL A 137 2.87 15.45 0.40
N ALA A 138 2.46 16.55 -0.26
CA ALA A 138 3.35 17.66 -0.56
C ALA A 138 3.85 18.35 0.71
N GLU A 139 2.97 18.60 1.68
CA GLU A 139 3.34 19.20 2.97
C GLU A 139 4.29 18.30 3.76
N TRP A 140 4.00 16.99 3.81
CA TRP A 140 4.88 16.04 4.46
C TRP A 140 6.26 15.98 3.81
N ALA A 141 6.33 15.91 2.48
CA ALA A 141 7.60 15.85 1.75
C ALA A 141 8.42 17.14 1.92
N LEU A 142 7.78 18.30 1.87
CA LEU A 142 8.44 19.59 2.03
C LEU A 142 8.88 19.87 3.47
N SER A 143 8.09 19.43 4.47
CA SER A 143 8.47 19.55 5.89
C SER A 143 9.57 18.56 6.29
N ALA A 144 9.64 17.39 5.65
CA ALA A 144 10.76 16.47 5.83
C ALA A 144 12.07 17.11 5.34
N ALA A 145 12.06 17.73 4.15
CA ALA A 145 13.22 18.42 3.59
C ALA A 145 13.72 19.58 4.47
N GLN A 146 12.81 20.33 5.11
CA GLN A 146 13.18 21.42 6.03
C GLN A 146 13.79 20.91 7.34
N ARG A 147 13.40 19.73 7.82
CA ARG A 147 13.97 19.09 9.02
C ARG A 147 15.36 18.49 8.77
N ASP A 148 15.68 18.18 7.52
CA ASP A 148 16.99 17.69 7.09
C ASP A 148 17.99 18.81 6.74
N ASP A 149 17.59 20.09 6.92
CA ASP A 149 18.50 21.24 6.81
C ASP A 149 19.49 21.27 8.01
N PRO A 150 20.81 21.21 7.77
CA PRO A 150 21.83 21.29 8.82
C PRO A 150 21.70 22.51 9.75
N GLN A 151 21.15 23.62 9.24
CA GLN A 151 20.94 24.86 10.00
C GLN A 151 19.83 24.72 11.06
N VAL A 152 18.82 23.89 10.78
CA VAL A 152 17.67 23.63 11.68
C VAL A 152 18.02 22.57 12.72
N GLN A 153 18.77 21.53 12.33
CA GLN A 153 19.23 20.47 13.25
C GLN A 153 20.17 20.98 14.36
N ALA A 154 20.97 22.01 14.09
CA ALA A 154 21.85 22.63 15.08
C ALA A 154 21.12 23.32 16.25
N ARG A 155 19.78 23.47 16.18
CA ARG A 155 18.96 24.18 17.19
C ARG A 155 18.09 23.28 18.06
N GLY A 156 18.10 21.97 17.87
CA GLY A 156 17.28 21.04 18.65
C GLY A 156 17.78 19.61 18.59
N ALA A 157 18.67 19.23 19.50
CA ALA A 157 19.10 17.84 19.67
C ALA A 157 18.23 17.16 20.74
N GLY A 158 17.30 16.31 20.31
CA GLY A 158 16.65 15.27 21.10
C GLY A 158 16.81 13.92 20.39
N PRO A 159 16.77 12.79 21.10
CA PRO A 159 17.19 11.49 20.55
C PRO A 159 16.19 11.00 19.51
N ALA A 160 16.62 10.90 18.25
CA ALA A 160 15.84 10.45 17.09
C ALA A 160 16.16 8.98 16.73
N ASP A 161 16.55 8.20 17.73
CA ASP A 161 17.32 6.98 17.53
C ASP A 161 16.49 5.75 17.89
N VAL A 162 15.35 5.54 17.24
CA VAL A 162 14.63 4.25 17.33
C VAL A 162 14.99 3.43 16.09
N TYR A 163 16.14 2.78 16.15
CA TYR A 163 16.58 1.80 15.15
C TYR A 163 15.60 0.62 15.10
N CYS A 164 15.36 0.09 13.90
CA CYS A 164 14.70 -1.20 13.72
C CYS A 164 15.58 -2.29 14.34
N THR A 165 15.15 -2.88 15.45
CA THR A 165 15.83 -4.06 15.99
C THR A 165 15.60 -5.23 15.04
N ALA A 166 16.65 -5.68 14.37
CA ALA A 166 16.61 -6.96 13.67
C ALA A 166 16.31 -8.08 14.69
N PRO A 167 15.44 -9.06 14.38
CA PRO A 167 15.32 -10.23 15.24
C PRO A 167 16.63 -11.03 15.19
N ASP A 168 17.09 -11.48 16.36
CA ASP A 168 18.25 -12.36 16.49
C ASP A 168 18.07 -13.62 15.61
N ALA A 169 19.14 -13.97 14.90
CA ALA A 169 19.22 -15.07 13.94
C ALA A 169 19.07 -16.47 14.57
#